data_AF-A0A2A4S4K4-F1
#
_entry.id   AF-A0A2A4S4K4-F1
#
_cell.length_a   1.000
_cell.length_b   1.000
_cell.length_c   1.000
_cell.angle_alpha   90.00
_cell.angle_beta   90.00
_cell.angle_gamma   90.00
#
_symmetry.space_group_name_H-M   'P 1'
#
loop_
_entity.id
_entity.type
_entity.pdbx_description
1 polymer ?
#
loop_
_entity_poly.entity_id
_entity_poly.type
_entity_poly.pdbx_seq_one_letter_code
_entity_poly.pdbx_strand_id
1 'polypeptide(L)'
;MKNRLKFITTTLVLTLVLGIQTPNSFAQNVGINATGSVPNISAGLDIDFTNKGLLIPRVALINTTDATTIASPATSLLVYNTNTILPEGVGYYYNSGTTILPIWTRISTGVTSSDWTLTGNSGTNPSVNFIGTLDAQDWVIRTNNIERMRVLLGGNIGIGESSPTEKLEVAGNILSDGFTNSFIISDRNTNGNENGLHLRTNGTNFWHIGQRGSLNEDLFFWDVNNATARLFISETTGNVGIATLSPDSRFEIAGSFGAKITSINSGPYAANDESTILVDAGLGAITVNLPAAATVPDRMYYIKKTDATNSVTIDASGGELIDGTLTQTLTNQFEYYRIISDGSAWYVIGTNISSGGGGGGSGFSNVQVFTTNGTFNVPVGVTNIMIEVIGGGGGGASGSTVPMRGCGGMGGGYGKSYLVVVPGANHAVVIGAGGTGAPGGPCSLGNTGGTSSFGTPIALQSTGGQGGNGCGSNWTRNGGTSTGQIAMRGAKGPDAQDNGRHYGGQSGNGSTYGQGGAGDTQFFGRDGAAGIVYVHW
;
A
#
# COMPACT_ATOMS: atom_id res chain seq x y z
N MET A 1 -42.44 132.70 -66.52
CA MET A 1 -41.62 132.27 -65.36
C MET A 1 -42.25 131.19 -64.47
N LYS A 2 -43.58 131.12 -64.29
CA LYS A 2 -44.22 130.13 -63.38
C LYS A 2 -44.01 128.65 -63.71
N ASN A 3 -43.84 128.27 -64.99
CA ASN A 3 -43.69 126.85 -65.37
C ASN A 3 -42.26 126.29 -65.22
N ARG A 4 -41.23 127.14 -65.16
CA ARG A 4 -39.84 126.68 -64.96
C ARG A 4 -39.52 126.39 -63.48
N LEU A 5 -40.24 127.02 -62.55
CA LEU A 5 -40.04 126.80 -61.12
C LEU A 5 -40.64 125.47 -60.62
N LYS A 6 -41.73 124.98 -61.23
CA LYS A 6 -42.34 123.67 -60.91
C LYS A 6 -41.49 122.47 -61.37
N PHE A 7 -40.75 122.61 -62.47
CA PHE A 7 -39.91 121.51 -62.97
C PHE A 7 -38.69 121.30 -62.06
N ILE A 8 -38.08 122.39 -61.58
CA ILE A 8 -36.92 122.33 -60.68
C ILE A 8 -37.31 121.79 -59.30
N THR A 9 -38.47 122.16 -58.74
CA THR A 9 -38.92 121.59 -57.46
C THR A 9 -39.36 120.14 -57.55
N THR A 10 -39.95 119.70 -58.66
CA THR A 10 -40.35 118.29 -58.82
C THR A 10 -39.15 117.38 -59.04
N THR A 11 -38.13 117.82 -59.80
CA THR A 11 -36.90 117.05 -60.01
C THR A 11 -36.01 117.02 -58.76
N LEU A 12 -35.95 118.10 -57.97
CA LEU A 12 -35.19 118.16 -56.72
C LEU A 12 -35.83 117.30 -55.61
N VAL A 13 -37.17 117.25 -55.54
CA VAL A 13 -37.87 116.38 -54.59
C VAL A 13 -37.77 114.90 -55.01
N LEU A 14 -37.82 114.59 -56.31
CA LEU A 14 -37.66 113.21 -56.79
C LEU A 14 -36.22 112.68 -56.60
N THR A 15 -35.20 113.54 -56.71
CA THR A 15 -33.80 113.17 -56.40
C THR A 15 -33.52 113.08 -54.89
N LEU A 16 -34.23 113.85 -54.06
CA LEU A 16 -34.12 113.75 -52.60
C LEU A 16 -34.84 112.51 -52.03
N VAL A 17 -35.94 112.07 -52.66
CA VAL A 17 -36.70 110.88 -52.23
C VAL A 17 -36.05 109.57 -52.68
N LEU A 18 -35.31 109.57 -53.80
CA LEU A 18 -34.55 108.39 -54.28
C LEU A 18 -33.16 108.23 -53.64
N GLY A 19 -32.69 109.22 -52.87
CA GLY A 19 -31.38 109.19 -52.20
C GLY A 19 -31.36 108.62 -50.77
N ILE A 20 -32.51 108.25 -50.18
CA ILE A 20 -32.64 107.91 -48.74
C ILE A 20 -33.14 106.46 -48.50
N GLN A 21 -32.96 105.54 -49.45
CA GLN A 21 -33.22 104.12 -49.22
C GLN A 21 -31.98 103.25 -49.48
N THR A 22 -31.02 103.31 -48.56
CA THR A 22 -30.10 102.19 -48.36
C THR A 22 -30.77 101.21 -47.40
N PRO A 23 -31.24 100.02 -47.84
CA PRO A 23 -31.69 99.02 -46.89
C PRO A 23 -30.50 98.61 -46.02
N ASN A 24 -30.63 98.82 -44.71
CA ASN A 24 -29.76 98.19 -43.72
C ASN A 24 -29.94 96.67 -43.86
N SER A 25 -29.03 96.01 -44.58
CA SER A 25 -28.98 94.55 -44.62
C SER A 25 -28.26 94.08 -43.36
N PHE A 26 -29.04 93.59 -42.39
CA PHE A 26 -28.47 92.87 -41.26
C PHE A 26 -28.20 91.43 -41.70
N ALA A 27 -27.00 91.16 -42.19
CA ALA A 27 -26.55 89.78 -42.30
C ALA A 27 -26.42 89.21 -40.88
N GLN A 28 -27.16 88.14 -40.58
CA GLN A 28 -27.16 87.50 -39.25
C GLN A 28 -26.13 86.36 -39.15
N ASN A 29 -25.63 85.87 -40.30
CA ASN A 29 -24.69 84.75 -40.39
C ASN A 29 -23.71 85.01 -41.56
N VAL A 30 -22.45 84.61 -41.40
CA VAL A 30 -21.40 84.75 -42.43
C VAL A 30 -21.17 83.40 -43.10
N GLY A 31 -21.26 83.35 -44.43
CA GLY A 31 -20.89 82.17 -45.22
C GLY A 31 -19.58 82.39 -45.95
N ILE A 32 -18.68 81.42 -45.84
CA ILE A 32 -17.45 81.37 -46.62
C ILE A 32 -17.42 80.02 -47.34
N ASN A 33 -17.84 80.01 -48.60
CA ASN A 33 -17.88 78.81 -49.44
C ASN A 33 -17.64 79.19 -50.91
N ALA A 34 -17.38 78.19 -51.76
CA ALA A 34 -17.16 78.41 -53.20
C ALA A 34 -18.46 78.39 -54.04
N THR A 35 -19.58 77.98 -53.46
CA THR A 35 -20.83 77.65 -54.17
C THR A 35 -21.89 78.74 -54.08
N GLY A 36 -21.73 79.73 -53.19
CA GLY A 36 -22.75 80.72 -52.87
C GLY A 36 -23.90 80.16 -52.01
N SER A 37 -23.73 78.99 -51.40
CA SER A 37 -24.74 78.39 -50.53
C SER A 37 -25.05 79.31 -49.35
N VAL A 38 -26.33 79.38 -48.96
CA VAL A 38 -26.76 80.12 -47.77
C VAL A 38 -26.10 79.48 -46.53
N PRO A 39 -25.51 80.27 -45.62
CA PRO A 39 -24.95 79.74 -44.37
C PRO A 39 -26.00 78.95 -43.59
N ASN A 40 -25.58 77.88 -42.93
CA ASN A 40 -26.44 77.13 -42.02
C ASN A 40 -27.06 78.05 -40.97
N ILE A 41 -28.38 77.97 -40.78
CA ILE A 41 -29.14 78.85 -39.88
C ILE A 41 -28.67 78.78 -38.42
N SER A 42 -28.05 77.66 -38.01
CA SER A 42 -27.51 77.48 -36.65
C SER A 42 -26.09 78.01 -36.45
N ALA A 43 -25.41 78.47 -37.52
CA ALA A 43 -24.00 78.86 -37.47
C ALA A 43 -23.81 80.36 -37.72
N GLY A 44 -23.26 81.09 -36.75
CA GLY A 44 -22.89 82.51 -36.96
C GLY A 44 -21.80 82.70 -38.02
N LEU A 45 -20.95 81.69 -38.20
CA LEU A 45 -19.96 81.57 -39.28
C LEU A 45 -20.01 80.14 -39.83
N ASP A 46 -20.33 79.99 -41.10
CA ASP A 46 -20.37 78.72 -41.82
C ASP A 46 -19.26 78.68 -42.88
N ILE A 47 -18.39 77.68 -42.80
CA ILE A 47 -17.24 77.49 -43.69
C ILE A 47 -17.41 76.13 -44.36
N ASP A 48 -17.76 76.14 -45.65
CA ASP A 48 -18.03 74.93 -46.43
C ASP A 48 -17.08 74.84 -47.62
N PHE A 49 -16.07 73.97 -47.48
CA PHE A 49 -15.13 73.60 -48.52
C PHE A 49 -14.79 72.12 -48.41
N THR A 50 -14.66 71.43 -49.54
CA THR A 50 -14.28 70.00 -49.58
C THR A 50 -12.79 69.76 -49.32
N ASN A 51 -11.96 70.80 -49.44
CA ASN A 51 -10.50 70.69 -49.39
C ASN A 51 -9.80 71.87 -48.70
N LYS A 52 -10.53 72.70 -47.95
CA LYS A 52 -9.97 73.80 -47.16
C LYS A 52 -10.46 73.71 -45.72
N GLY A 53 -9.62 74.14 -44.79
CA GLY A 53 -9.97 74.24 -43.37
C GLY A 53 -9.90 75.68 -42.87
N LEU A 54 -10.13 75.85 -41.58
CA LEU A 54 -9.99 77.13 -40.88
C LEU A 54 -8.65 77.20 -40.16
N LEU A 55 -7.81 78.17 -40.53
CA LEU A 55 -6.67 78.56 -39.71
C LEU A 55 -7.14 79.53 -38.61
N ILE A 56 -7.23 79.02 -37.39
CA ILE A 56 -7.44 79.81 -36.19
C ILE A 56 -6.19 80.68 -35.92
N PRO A 57 -6.33 81.86 -35.27
CA PRO A 57 -5.19 82.67 -34.84
C PRO A 57 -4.10 81.84 -34.16
N ARG A 58 -2.88 81.93 -34.70
CA ARG A 58 -1.68 81.26 -34.18
C ARG A 58 -0.95 82.21 -33.25
N VAL A 59 -0.89 81.88 -31.98
CA VAL A 59 -0.45 82.78 -30.91
C VAL A 59 0.59 82.06 -30.05
N ALA A 60 1.65 82.73 -29.61
CA ALA A 60 2.64 82.15 -28.70
C ALA A 60 2.26 82.47 -27.25
N LEU A 61 1.47 81.62 -26.61
CA LEU A 61 1.07 81.82 -25.21
C LEU A 61 2.29 81.69 -24.29
N ILE A 62 2.35 82.50 -23.24
CA ILE A 62 3.50 82.50 -22.31
C ILE A 62 3.35 81.42 -21.23
N ASN A 63 2.13 81.21 -20.72
CA ASN A 63 1.78 80.20 -19.73
C ASN A 63 0.26 79.91 -19.78
N THR A 64 -0.23 78.97 -18.96
CA THR A 64 -1.65 78.57 -18.93
C THR A 64 -2.59 79.66 -18.40
N THR A 65 -2.07 80.72 -17.79
CA THR A 65 -2.83 81.87 -17.26
C THR A 65 -2.57 83.16 -18.04
N ASP A 66 -2.00 83.06 -19.25
CA ASP A 66 -1.57 84.22 -20.03
C ASP A 66 -2.76 85.12 -20.43
N ALA A 67 -2.82 86.29 -19.81
CA ALA A 67 -3.78 87.34 -20.10
C ALA A 67 -3.14 88.53 -20.84
N THR A 68 -1.88 88.41 -21.24
CA THR A 68 -1.08 89.52 -21.80
C THR A 68 -0.92 89.42 -23.30
N THR A 69 -0.69 88.21 -23.82
CA THR A 69 -0.56 87.99 -25.27
C THR A 69 -1.89 88.25 -25.99
N ILE A 70 -2.99 87.93 -25.32
CA ILE A 70 -4.33 88.30 -25.71
C ILE A 70 -4.96 88.98 -24.49
N ALA A 71 -5.12 90.30 -24.55
CA ALA A 71 -5.72 91.05 -23.47
C ALA A 71 -7.22 90.70 -23.36
N SER A 72 -7.68 90.40 -22.14
CA SER A 72 -9.08 90.07 -21.84
C SER A 72 -9.64 88.99 -22.78
N PRO A 73 -9.03 87.80 -22.87
CA PRO A 73 -9.46 86.78 -23.83
C PRO A 73 -10.83 86.24 -23.42
N ALA A 74 -11.80 86.23 -24.33
CA ALA A 74 -13.14 85.74 -24.01
C ALA A 74 -13.12 84.26 -23.58
N THR A 75 -14.06 83.85 -22.72
CA THR A 75 -14.29 82.42 -22.44
C THR A 75 -14.62 81.69 -23.75
N SER A 76 -14.08 80.49 -23.91
CA SER A 76 -14.12 79.67 -25.13
C SER A 76 -13.42 80.27 -26.36
N LEU A 77 -12.60 81.32 -26.19
CA LEU A 77 -11.77 81.83 -27.28
C LEU A 77 -10.76 80.76 -27.71
N LEU A 78 -10.81 80.36 -28.99
CA LEU A 78 -9.95 79.33 -29.57
C LEU A 78 -8.72 79.95 -30.24
N VAL A 79 -7.54 79.39 -29.94
CA VAL A 79 -6.26 79.74 -30.56
C VAL A 79 -5.43 78.49 -30.87
N TYR A 80 -4.49 78.60 -31.79
CA TYR A 80 -3.43 77.61 -31.95
C TYR A 80 -2.16 78.12 -31.25
N ASN A 81 -1.82 77.55 -30.11
CA ASN A 81 -0.60 77.88 -29.38
C ASN A 81 0.63 77.37 -30.15
N THR A 82 1.58 78.26 -30.44
CA THR A 82 2.86 77.93 -31.09
C THR A 82 4.04 77.81 -30.13
N ASN A 83 3.86 78.16 -28.84
CA ASN A 83 4.93 78.10 -27.86
C ASN A 83 5.07 76.70 -27.26
N THR A 84 6.25 76.10 -27.34
CA THR A 84 6.56 74.76 -26.79
C THR A 84 6.68 74.72 -25.27
N ILE A 85 6.72 75.89 -24.60
CA ILE A 85 6.96 76.00 -23.14
C ILE A 85 5.72 75.63 -22.30
N LEU A 86 4.50 75.67 -22.86
CA LEU A 86 3.31 75.26 -22.12
C LEU A 86 3.38 73.76 -21.74
N PRO A 87 2.79 73.33 -20.61
CA PRO A 87 2.87 71.95 -20.13
C PRO A 87 2.46 70.87 -21.15
N GLU A 88 1.49 71.19 -22.00
CA GLU A 88 1.01 70.29 -23.07
C GLU A 88 1.52 70.70 -24.47
N GLY A 89 2.49 71.61 -24.53
CA GLY A 89 3.19 72.04 -25.74
C GLY A 89 2.32 72.76 -26.77
N VAL A 90 2.69 72.59 -28.04
CA VAL A 90 2.05 73.20 -29.22
C VAL A 90 0.70 72.51 -29.51
N GLY A 91 -0.31 73.29 -29.91
CA GLY A 91 -1.61 72.73 -30.30
C GLY A 91 -2.76 73.71 -30.20
N TYR A 92 -3.99 73.21 -30.30
CA TYR A 92 -5.20 74.01 -30.12
C TYR A 92 -5.49 74.20 -28.64
N TYR A 93 -5.72 75.44 -28.23
CA TYR A 93 -6.08 75.83 -26.86
C TYR A 93 -7.33 76.70 -26.89
N TYR A 94 -8.16 76.56 -25.86
CA TYR A 94 -9.26 77.49 -25.62
C TYR A 94 -9.18 78.06 -24.20
N ASN A 95 -9.70 79.28 -24.01
CA ASN A 95 -9.84 79.83 -22.66
C ASN A 95 -11.02 79.14 -21.95
N SER A 96 -10.75 78.17 -21.09
CA SER A 96 -11.76 77.52 -20.23
C SER A 96 -12.09 78.34 -18.98
N GLY A 97 -11.27 79.35 -18.68
CA GLY A 97 -11.45 80.29 -17.59
C GLY A 97 -12.37 81.45 -17.94
N THR A 98 -12.18 82.57 -17.22
CA THR A 98 -12.93 83.81 -17.45
C THR A 98 -12.10 84.81 -18.25
N THR A 99 -12.73 85.89 -18.68
CA THR A 99 -12.04 87.01 -19.35
C THR A 99 -10.97 87.68 -18.47
N ILE A 100 -11.13 87.65 -17.15
CA ILE A 100 -10.23 88.30 -16.19
C ILE A 100 -9.14 87.34 -15.71
N LEU A 101 -9.49 86.06 -15.55
CA LEU A 101 -8.59 84.98 -15.15
C LEU A 101 -8.67 83.87 -16.20
N PRO A 102 -7.93 83.98 -17.31
CA PRO A 102 -7.94 82.96 -18.33
C PRO A 102 -7.27 81.68 -17.85
N ILE A 103 -7.80 80.57 -18.33
CA ILE A 103 -7.20 79.25 -18.19
C ILE A 103 -7.11 78.67 -19.59
N TRP A 104 -5.92 78.68 -20.18
CA TRP A 104 -5.68 78.09 -21.48
C TRP A 104 -5.58 76.57 -21.34
N THR A 105 -6.65 75.90 -21.74
CA THR A 105 -6.75 74.43 -21.75
C THR A 105 -6.54 73.93 -23.16
N ARG A 106 -5.63 72.97 -23.33
CA ARG A 106 -5.41 72.33 -24.64
C ARG A 106 -6.60 71.46 -24.97
N ILE A 107 -7.03 71.49 -26.22
CA ILE A 107 -7.98 70.49 -26.72
C ILE A 107 -7.20 69.20 -26.87
N SER A 108 -7.52 68.19 -26.05
CA SER A 108 -6.80 66.91 -25.98
C SER A 108 -6.56 66.32 -27.36
N THR A 109 -5.29 66.04 -27.68
CA THR A 109 -4.87 65.40 -28.94
C THR A 109 -4.48 63.93 -28.78
N GLY A 110 -4.84 63.29 -27.66
CA GLY A 110 -4.52 61.89 -27.38
C GLY A 110 -3.06 61.57 -27.01
N VAL A 111 -2.12 62.51 -27.16
CA VAL A 111 -0.67 62.29 -26.88
C VAL A 111 -0.32 62.52 -25.40
N THR A 112 -1.23 63.09 -24.61
CA THR A 112 -1.14 63.32 -23.15
C THR A 112 -2.40 62.84 -22.44
N SER A 113 -3.07 61.81 -23.00
CA SER A 113 -4.36 61.34 -22.50
C SER A 113 -4.24 60.76 -21.08
N SER A 114 -5.21 61.12 -20.23
CA SER A 114 -5.46 60.48 -18.94
C SER A 114 -6.12 59.09 -19.06
N ASP A 115 -6.43 58.66 -20.29
CA ASP A 115 -7.12 57.40 -20.55
C ASP A 115 -6.14 56.22 -20.64
N TRP A 116 -6.62 55.03 -20.25
CA TRP A 116 -5.93 53.79 -20.55
C TRP A 116 -6.21 53.36 -21.99
N THR A 117 -5.17 53.21 -22.81
CA THR A 117 -5.34 52.90 -24.25
C THR A 117 -5.37 51.39 -24.52
N LEU A 118 -5.98 50.98 -25.65
CA LEU A 118 -6.12 49.57 -26.05
C LEU A 118 -4.79 48.85 -26.33
N THR A 119 -3.75 49.61 -26.67
CA THR A 119 -2.41 49.08 -26.95
C THR A 119 -1.46 49.22 -25.76
N GLY A 120 -1.96 49.74 -24.63
CA GLY A 120 -1.17 50.02 -23.43
C GLY A 120 -0.50 51.40 -23.45
N ASN A 121 -0.20 51.90 -22.25
CA ASN A 121 0.42 53.21 -22.02
C ASN A 121 1.91 53.03 -21.69
N SER A 122 2.79 53.81 -22.31
CA SER A 122 4.21 53.88 -21.96
C SER A 122 4.47 54.93 -20.87
N GLY A 123 5.56 54.80 -20.11
CA GLY A 123 6.01 55.81 -19.14
C GLY A 123 5.18 55.93 -17.84
N THR A 124 4.41 54.90 -17.47
CA THR A 124 3.62 54.89 -16.24
C THR A 124 4.48 54.74 -14.98
N ASN A 125 4.02 55.33 -13.87
CA ASN A 125 4.55 55.11 -12.52
C ASN A 125 3.50 54.37 -11.67
N PRO A 126 3.75 53.13 -11.22
CA PRO A 126 2.77 52.33 -10.46
C PRO A 126 2.25 52.96 -9.16
N SER A 127 2.94 53.95 -8.59
CA SER A 127 2.47 54.68 -7.40
C SER A 127 1.45 55.77 -7.71
N VAL A 128 1.28 56.15 -8.99
CA VAL A 128 0.46 57.30 -9.42
C VAL A 128 -0.51 56.93 -10.55
N ASN A 129 -0.15 55.97 -11.41
CA ASN A 129 -0.93 55.56 -12.57
C ASN A 129 -1.42 54.12 -12.38
N PHE A 130 -2.74 53.92 -12.41
CA PHE A 130 -3.37 52.61 -12.26
C PHE A 130 -4.73 52.59 -12.96
N ILE A 131 -5.23 51.38 -13.23
CA ILE A 131 -6.63 51.15 -13.59
C ILE A 131 -7.38 50.84 -12.29
N GLY A 132 -8.32 51.69 -11.90
CA GLY A 132 -9.05 51.52 -10.66
C GLY A 132 -9.84 52.75 -10.25
N THR A 133 -10.29 52.76 -9.01
CA THR A 133 -11.03 53.85 -8.37
C THR A 133 -10.15 54.55 -7.33
N LEU A 134 -10.38 55.86 -7.12
CA LEU A 134 -9.73 56.63 -6.04
C LEU A 134 -10.57 56.66 -4.77
N ASP A 135 -11.85 56.33 -4.88
CA ASP A 135 -12.83 56.31 -3.80
C ASP A 135 -13.13 54.88 -3.32
N ALA A 136 -14.00 54.78 -2.32
CA ALA A 136 -14.37 53.51 -1.68
C ALA A 136 -15.38 52.70 -2.52
N GLN A 137 -15.12 52.55 -3.81
CA GLN A 137 -15.96 51.83 -4.77
C GLN A 137 -15.21 50.67 -5.38
N ASP A 138 -15.94 49.60 -5.68
CA ASP A 138 -15.40 48.40 -6.28
C ASP A 138 -15.06 48.64 -7.76
N TRP A 139 -13.96 48.04 -8.21
CA TRP A 139 -13.58 48.07 -9.63
C TRP A 139 -14.14 46.84 -10.35
N VAL A 140 -14.72 47.04 -11.54
CA VAL A 140 -15.52 46.02 -12.24
C VAL A 140 -15.21 45.97 -13.72
N ILE A 141 -15.13 44.76 -14.27
CA ILE A 141 -14.98 44.49 -15.70
C ILE A 141 -16.29 43.90 -16.23
N ARG A 142 -16.83 44.49 -17.30
CA ARG A 142 -18.10 44.07 -17.91
C ARG A 142 -17.96 43.71 -19.38
N THR A 143 -18.73 42.73 -19.83
CA THR A 143 -18.97 42.46 -21.25
C THR A 143 -20.48 42.37 -21.49
N ASN A 144 -20.99 42.98 -22.56
CA ASN A 144 -22.43 43.08 -22.82
C ASN A 144 -23.23 43.66 -21.62
N ASN A 145 -22.67 44.63 -20.91
CA ASN A 145 -23.23 45.20 -19.68
C ASN A 145 -23.47 44.19 -18.54
N ILE A 146 -22.79 43.03 -18.58
CA ILE A 146 -22.81 42.01 -17.52
C ILE A 146 -21.45 42.02 -16.82
N GLU A 147 -21.46 42.05 -15.48
CA GLU A 147 -20.25 41.93 -14.67
C GLU A 147 -19.61 40.56 -14.82
N ARG A 148 -18.34 40.55 -15.20
CA ARG A 148 -17.55 39.32 -15.38
C ARG A 148 -16.49 39.16 -14.31
N MET A 149 -15.94 40.26 -13.83
CA MET A 149 -14.96 40.29 -12.76
C MET A 149 -15.17 41.54 -11.90
N ARG A 150 -14.90 41.41 -10.61
CA ARG A 150 -14.83 42.55 -9.69
C ARG A 150 -13.64 42.45 -8.76
N VAL A 151 -13.21 43.60 -8.27
CA VAL A 151 -12.30 43.75 -7.14
C VAL A 151 -13.04 44.58 -6.09
N LEU A 152 -13.34 43.96 -4.95
CA LEU A 152 -13.95 44.65 -3.82
C LEU A 152 -13.00 45.70 -3.25
N LEU A 153 -13.54 46.72 -2.58
CA LEU A 153 -12.76 47.66 -1.78
C LEU A 153 -11.80 46.97 -0.79
N GLY A 154 -12.22 45.82 -0.24
CA GLY A 154 -11.39 44.99 0.64
C GLY A 154 -10.27 44.18 -0.07
N GLY A 155 -10.15 44.32 -1.38
CA GLY A 155 -9.13 43.69 -2.23
C GLY A 155 -9.44 42.26 -2.67
N ASN A 156 -10.61 41.71 -2.35
CA ASN A 156 -11.03 40.38 -2.82
C ASN A 156 -11.49 40.44 -4.28
N ILE A 157 -11.12 39.44 -5.07
CA ILE A 157 -11.41 39.36 -6.50
C ILE A 157 -12.49 38.31 -6.74
N GLY A 158 -13.56 38.68 -7.45
CA GLY A 158 -14.59 37.76 -7.92
C GLY A 158 -14.56 37.63 -9.44
N ILE A 159 -14.63 36.41 -9.98
CA ILE A 159 -14.83 36.13 -11.43
C ILE A 159 -16.14 35.37 -11.58
N GLY A 160 -17.14 36.00 -12.20
CA GLY A 160 -18.51 35.52 -12.19
C GLY A 160 -19.19 35.54 -10.81
N GLU A 161 -18.49 36.01 -9.77
CA GLU A 161 -18.97 36.11 -8.39
C GLU A 161 -19.04 37.58 -7.98
N SER A 162 -20.18 37.98 -7.43
CA SER A 162 -20.44 39.35 -6.99
C SER A 162 -20.10 39.58 -5.52
N SER A 163 -20.02 38.56 -4.68
CA SER A 163 -19.71 38.75 -3.25
C SER A 163 -18.55 37.83 -2.83
N PRO A 164 -17.35 38.00 -3.41
CA PRO A 164 -16.23 37.11 -3.14
C PRO A 164 -15.82 37.17 -1.66
N THR A 165 -15.92 36.02 -1.01
CA THR A 165 -15.56 35.82 0.41
C THR A 165 -14.07 35.50 0.57
N GLU A 166 -13.44 35.00 -0.49
CA GLU A 166 -12.01 34.69 -0.56
C GLU A 166 -11.23 35.71 -1.38
N LYS A 167 -9.89 35.66 -1.28
CA LYS A 167 -9.01 36.57 -2.04
C LYS A 167 -9.21 36.48 -3.56
N LEU A 168 -9.46 35.28 -4.05
CA LEU A 168 -9.90 35.01 -5.42
C LEU A 168 -11.02 33.97 -5.37
N GLU A 169 -12.22 34.36 -5.79
CA GLU A 169 -13.38 33.48 -5.91
C GLU A 169 -13.86 33.44 -7.36
N VAL A 170 -13.99 32.24 -7.91
CA VAL A 170 -14.46 32.01 -9.29
C VAL A 170 -15.75 31.20 -9.25
N ALA A 171 -16.84 31.80 -9.72
CA ALA A 171 -18.11 31.09 -9.89
C ALA A 171 -18.05 30.23 -11.17
N GLY A 172 -17.43 29.06 -11.06
CA GLY A 172 -17.29 28.12 -12.17
C GLY A 172 -15.99 27.31 -12.12
N ASN A 173 -15.64 26.72 -13.25
CA ASN A 173 -14.41 25.93 -13.40
C ASN A 173 -13.19 26.84 -13.64
N ILE A 174 -12.04 26.47 -13.09
CA ILE A 174 -10.74 27.09 -13.36
C ILE A 174 -9.89 26.09 -14.14
N LEU A 175 -9.34 26.50 -15.29
CA LEU A 175 -8.35 25.74 -16.06
C LEU A 175 -6.97 26.37 -15.86
N SER A 176 -5.96 25.57 -15.52
CA SER A 176 -4.56 25.97 -15.42
C SER A 176 -3.70 25.03 -16.28
N ASP A 177 -3.41 25.42 -17.52
CA ASP A 177 -2.83 24.57 -18.59
C ASP A 177 -1.36 24.87 -18.93
N GLY A 178 -0.69 25.75 -18.17
CA GLY A 178 0.73 26.06 -18.34
C GLY A 178 1.66 24.94 -17.86
N PHE A 179 2.38 24.30 -18.78
CA PHE A 179 3.40 23.26 -18.51
C PHE A 179 4.66 23.81 -17.81
N THR A 180 4.53 24.21 -16.55
CA THR A 180 5.58 24.41 -15.53
C THR A 180 4.87 24.36 -14.17
N ASN A 181 4.42 23.17 -13.78
CA ASN A 181 3.47 22.89 -12.69
C ASN A 181 3.54 23.84 -11.46
N SER A 182 2.41 24.45 -11.09
CA SER A 182 1.82 24.26 -9.76
C SER A 182 0.41 24.86 -9.67
N PHE A 183 -0.60 24.00 -9.58
CA PHE A 183 -1.81 24.36 -8.87
C PHE A 183 -1.44 24.43 -7.38
N ILE A 184 -0.99 25.60 -6.92
CA ILE A 184 -0.64 25.83 -5.51
C ILE A 184 -1.96 26.01 -4.74
N ILE A 185 -2.42 24.97 -4.05
CA ILE A 185 -3.27 25.15 -2.88
C ILE A 185 -2.33 25.31 -1.68
N SER A 186 -2.10 26.56 -1.27
CA SER A 186 -1.40 26.86 -0.02
C SER A 186 -2.43 27.40 0.95
N ASP A 187 -3.05 26.52 1.73
CA ASP A 187 -3.75 26.93 2.94
C ASP A 187 -2.69 27.02 4.05
N ARG A 188 -1.90 28.10 4.02
CA ARG A 188 -0.97 28.39 5.13
C ARG A 188 -1.82 28.91 6.30
N ASN A 189 -2.53 28.00 6.98
CA ASN A 189 -3.24 28.31 8.21
C ASN A 189 -2.20 28.84 9.20
N THR A 190 -2.37 30.09 9.62
CA THR A 190 -1.46 30.83 10.52
C THR A 190 -1.38 30.22 11.92
N ASN A 191 -2.14 29.15 12.19
CA ASN A 191 -2.12 28.39 13.43
C ASN A 191 -1.31 27.07 13.36
N GLY A 192 -0.69 26.73 12.22
CA GLY A 192 0.00 25.45 11.99
C GLY A 192 -1.02 24.30 11.93
N ASN A 193 -1.19 23.59 10.82
CA ASN A 193 -0.38 22.41 10.54
C ASN A 193 -0.97 21.61 9.36
N GLU A 194 -1.35 22.16 8.21
CA GLU A 194 -1.86 21.32 7.10
C GLU A 194 -1.65 22.01 5.74
N ASN A 195 -0.76 21.50 4.88
CA ASN A 195 -0.62 21.95 3.48
C ASN A 195 -1.17 20.87 2.56
N GLY A 196 -2.11 21.16 1.66
CA GLY A 196 -2.51 20.17 0.65
C GLY A 196 -3.73 20.52 -0.20
N LEU A 197 -4.18 19.55 -0.98
CA LEU A 197 -5.35 19.63 -1.84
C LEU A 197 -6.61 19.30 -1.04
N HIS A 198 -7.45 20.31 -0.83
CA HIS A 198 -8.79 20.13 -0.27
C HIS A 198 -9.78 19.78 -1.38
N LEU A 199 -10.36 18.58 -1.32
CA LEU A 199 -11.42 18.16 -2.22
C LEU A 199 -12.76 18.48 -1.56
N ARG A 200 -13.31 19.66 -1.85
CA ARG A 200 -14.54 20.18 -1.22
C ARG A 200 -15.79 19.87 -2.05
N THR A 201 -16.86 19.47 -1.38
CA THR A 201 -18.25 19.62 -1.87
C THR A 201 -19.04 20.41 -0.83
N ASN A 202 -19.84 21.40 -1.23
CA ASN A 202 -20.85 22.09 -0.42
C ASN A 202 -20.54 22.43 1.07
N GLY A 203 -19.36 22.98 1.37
CA GLY A 203 -19.08 23.68 2.63
C GLY A 203 -18.58 22.85 3.83
N THR A 204 -18.45 21.53 3.70
CA THR A 204 -17.77 20.67 4.69
C THR A 204 -16.56 19.98 4.04
N ASN A 205 -15.49 19.76 4.80
CA ASN A 205 -14.30 19.10 4.28
C ASN A 205 -14.57 17.59 4.14
N PHE A 206 -14.46 17.04 2.93
CA PHE A 206 -14.69 15.61 2.70
C PHE A 206 -13.38 14.82 2.67
N TRP A 207 -12.36 15.35 1.99
CA TRP A 207 -11.04 14.71 1.87
C TRP A 207 -9.93 15.74 1.75
N HIS A 208 -8.81 15.50 2.42
CA HIS A 208 -7.58 16.27 2.31
C HIS A 208 -6.42 15.36 1.88
N ILE A 209 -5.71 15.75 0.83
CA ILE A 209 -4.45 15.11 0.40
C ILE A 209 -3.33 16.09 0.69
N GLY A 210 -2.48 15.80 1.67
CA GLY A 210 -1.52 16.78 2.12
C GLY A 210 -0.54 16.31 3.18
N GLN A 211 0.18 17.28 3.73
CA GLN A 211 1.13 17.16 4.83
C GLN A 211 0.58 17.83 6.08
N ARG A 212 0.99 17.38 7.27
CA ARG A 212 0.48 17.85 8.56
C ARG A 212 1.66 18.09 9.49
N GLY A 213 1.84 19.34 9.91
CA GLY A 213 2.94 19.76 10.79
C GLY A 213 2.72 19.25 12.22
N SER A 214 3.74 18.87 12.98
CA SER A 214 4.87 19.73 13.33
C SER A 214 6.24 19.04 13.40
N LEU A 215 6.39 17.75 13.09
CA LEU A 215 7.71 17.09 13.17
C LEU A 215 8.03 16.03 12.10
N ASN A 216 7.09 15.54 11.28
CA ASN A 216 7.40 14.64 10.15
C ASN A 216 6.47 15.00 8.98
N GLU A 217 7.03 15.30 7.81
CA GLU A 217 6.32 15.78 6.63
C GLU A 217 5.53 14.66 5.90
N ASP A 218 4.82 13.82 6.66
CA ASP A 218 4.10 12.64 6.18
C ASP A 218 3.01 13.02 5.16
N LEU A 219 2.78 12.15 4.16
CA LEU A 219 1.70 12.29 3.19
C LEU A 219 0.48 11.49 3.65
N PHE A 220 -0.70 12.11 3.67
CA PHE A 220 -1.94 11.41 4.00
C PHE A 220 -3.07 11.68 3.03
N PHE A 221 -4.04 10.76 3.11
CA PHE A 221 -5.40 10.92 2.62
C PHE A 221 -6.29 10.93 3.86
N TRP A 222 -6.72 12.13 4.24
CA TRP A 222 -7.37 12.38 5.51
C TRP A 222 -8.86 12.61 5.33
N ASP A 223 -9.63 11.90 6.15
CA ASP A 223 -11.05 12.15 6.33
C ASP A 223 -11.20 13.15 7.47
N VAL A 224 -11.47 14.41 7.11
CA VAL A 224 -11.53 15.53 8.06
C VAL A 224 -12.68 15.36 9.05
N ASN A 225 -13.84 14.83 8.62
CA ASN A 225 -15.00 14.69 9.50
C ASN A 225 -14.78 13.65 10.60
N ASN A 226 -14.06 12.58 10.27
CA ASN A 226 -13.77 11.50 11.19
C ASN A 226 -12.40 11.62 11.86
N ALA A 227 -11.66 12.71 11.61
CA ALA A 227 -10.32 12.96 12.13
C ALA A 227 -9.39 11.73 12.03
N THR A 228 -9.39 11.05 10.89
CA THR A 228 -8.65 9.80 10.69
C THR A 228 -7.99 9.74 9.32
N ALA A 229 -6.75 9.23 9.27
CA ALA A 229 -6.09 8.91 8.01
C ALA A 229 -6.66 7.61 7.44
N ARG A 230 -6.95 7.62 6.15
CA ARG A 230 -7.40 6.44 5.40
C ARG A 230 -6.24 5.79 4.67
N LEU A 231 -5.32 6.61 4.16
CA LEU A 231 -4.01 6.22 3.68
C LEU A 231 -2.97 7.18 4.27
N PHE A 232 -1.83 6.63 4.64
CA PHE A 232 -0.71 7.31 5.28
C PHE A 232 0.60 6.84 4.64
N ILE A 233 1.53 7.75 4.42
CA ILE A 233 2.90 7.44 4.02
C ILE A 233 3.82 8.22 4.95
N SER A 234 4.59 7.49 5.73
CA SER A 234 5.60 8.07 6.61
C SER A 234 6.72 8.68 5.78
N GLU A 235 7.08 9.93 6.03
CA GLU A 235 8.23 10.56 5.39
C GLU A 235 9.55 9.93 5.84
N THR A 236 9.67 9.66 7.15
CA THR A 236 10.90 9.14 7.74
C THR A 236 11.22 7.70 7.32
N THR A 237 10.20 6.87 7.13
CA THR A 237 10.40 5.45 6.77
C THR A 237 10.03 5.15 5.33
N GLY A 238 9.10 5.89 4.72
CA GLY A 238 8.46 5.51 3.45
C GLY A 238 7.41 4.40 3.60
N ASN A 239 7.08 3.98 4.83
CA ASN A 239 6.08 2.95 5.07
C ASN A 239 4.67 3.48 4.75
N VAL A 240 3.87 2.65 4.10
CA VAL A 240 2.50 2.94 3.70
C VAL A 240 1.52 2.26 4.66
N GLY A 241 0.69 3.05 5.34
CA GLY A 241 -0.38 2.59 6.20
C GLY A 241 -1.76 2.81 5.57
N ILE A 242 -2.66 1.84 5.68
CA ILE A 242 -4.10 2.01 5.43
C ILE A 242 -4.82 1.90 6.76
N ALA A 243 -5.54 2.96 7.14
CA ALA A 243 -6.19 3.12 8.45
C ALA A 243 -5.24 3.00 9.67
N THR A 244 -3.92 3.18 9.48
CA THR A 244 -2.91 3.32 10.55
C THR A 244 -1.98 4.48 10.23
N LEU A 245 -1.53 5.19 11.27
CA LEU A 245 -0.55 6.29 11.19
C LEU A 245 0.85 5.87 11.64
N SER A 246 1.02 4.61 12.04
CA SER A 246 2.31 4.08 12.52
C SER A 246 2.51 2.68 11.97
N PRO A 247 2.62 2.53 10.64
CA PRO A 247 2.89 1.24 10.02
C PRO A 247 4.28 0.73 10.44
N ASP A 248 4.30 -0.45 11.07
CA ASP A 248 5.52 -1.16 11.49
C ASP A 248 6.17 -1.90 10.30
N SER A 249 5.41 -2.08 9.21
CA SER A 249 5.86 -2.71 7.95
C SER A 249 5.83 -1.72 6.78
N ARG A 250 6.58 -2.02 5.71
CA ARG A 250 6.59 -1.23 4.46
C ARG A 250 5.19 -0.96 3.90
N PHE A 251 4.29 -1.93 4.04
CA PHE A 251 2.87 -1.80 3.74
C PHE A 251 2.08 -2.47 4.86
N GLU A 252 1.19 -1.72 5.51
CA GLU A 252 0.36 -2.21 6.59
C GLU A 252 -1.09 -1.77 6.42
N ILE A 253 -2.02 -2.69 6.66
CA ILE A 253 -3.46 -2.43 6.69
C ILE A 253 -3.92 -2.68 8.12
N ALA A 254 -4.51 -1.68 8.78
CA ALA A 254 -5.17 -1.86 10.07
C ALA A 254 -6.48 -2.63 9.89
N GLY A 255 -6.38 -3.96 9.87
CA GLY A 255 -7.50 -4.88 9.66
C GLY A 255 -7.18 -5.99 8.66
N SER A 256 -8.21 -6.70 8.21
CA SER A 256 -8.06 -7.76 7.20
C SER A 256 -7.79 -7.16 5.81
N PHE A 257 -6.92 -7.80 5.03
CA PHE A 257 -6.74 -7.48 3.61
C PHE A 257 -7.53 -8.46 2.73
N GLY A 258 -8.17 -7.94 1.69
CA GLY A 258 -8.82 -8.76 0.67
C GLY A 258 -7.84 -9.09 -0.45
N ALA A 259 -7.68 -10.37 -0.77
CA ALA A 259 -6.84 -10.84 -1.87
C ALA A 259 -7.71 -11.36 -3.03
N LYS A 260 -7.29 -11.11 -4.28
CA LYS A 260 -7.98 -11.63 -5.47
C LYS A 260 -7.92 -13.16 -5.47
N ILE A 261 -9.10 -13.80 -5.54
CA ILE A 261 -9.27 -15.25 -5.70
C ILE A 261 -9.78 -15.54 -7.10
N THR A 262 -9.15 -16.47 -7.81
CA THR A 262 -9.63 -17.02 -9.07
C THR A 262 -9.91 -18.50 -8.91
N SER A 263 -11.11 -18.94 -9.29
CA SER A 263 -11.48 -20.36 -9.33
C SER A 263 -11.45 -20.88 -10.76
N ILE A 264 -10.80 -22.01 -10.99
CA ILE A 264 -10.68 -22.64 -12.31
C ILE A 264 -11.13 -24.11 -12.25
N ASN A 265 -11.69 -24.61 -13.36
CA ASN A 265 -12.13 -26.01 -13.50
C ASN A 265 -11.71 -26.65 -14.83
N SER A 266 -10.81 -25.99 -15.56
CA SER A 266 -10.24 -26.45 -16.83
C SER A 266 -8.81 -25.93 -16.98
N GLY A 267 -7.98 -26.66 -17.73
CA GLY A 267 -6.57 -26.34 -17.94
C GLY A 267 -6.09 -26.66 -19.37
N PRO A 268 -4.84 -26.29 -19.71
CA PRO A 268 -3.88 -25.61 -18.85
C PRO A 268 -4.29 -24.16 -18.53
N TYR A 269 -3.93 -23.66 -17.35
CA TYR A 269 -4.23 -22.31 -16.89
C TYR A 269 -2.94 -21.53 -16.69
N ALA A 270 -2.82 -20.35 -17.28
CA ALA A 270 -1.68 -19.45 -17.08
C ALA A 270 -1.98 -18.48 -15.92
N ALA A 271 -1.18 -18.54 -14.86
CA ALA A 271 -1.30 -17.64 -13.72
C ALA A 271 -0.87 -16.21 -14.13
N ASN A 272 -1.67 -15.21 -13.76
CA ASN A 272 -1.43 -13.79 -14.02
C ASN A 272 -1.22 -13.06 -12.69
N ASP A 273 -2.04 -12.06 -12.37
CA ASP A 273 -1.87 -11.24 -11.18
C ASP A 273 -2.72 -11.68 -9.97
N GLU A 274 -3.30 -12.87 -10.03
CA GLU A 274 -4.03 -13.48 -8.92
C GLU A 274 -3.17 -13.62 -7.67
N SER A 275 -3.79 -13.53 -6.49
CA SER A 275 -3.12 -13.91 -5.24
C SER A 275 -3.41 -15.37 -4.88
N THR A 276 -4.67 -15.81 -5.07
CA THR A 276 -5.09 -17.18 -4.80
C THR A 276 -5.74 -17.80 -6.03
N ILE A 277 -5.36 -19.03 -6.34
CA ILE A 277 -5.95 -19.85 -7.39
C ILE A 277 -6.55 -21.10 -6.73
N LEU A 278 -7.87 -21.24 -6.81
CA LEU A 278 -8.60 -22.43 -6.38
C LEU A 278 -8.84 -23.31 -7.61
N VAL A 279 -8.32 -24.53 -7.57
CA VAL A 279 -8.30 -25.43 -8.72
C VAL A 279 -9.22 -26.63 -8.46
N ASP A 280 -10.26 -26.75 -9.27
CA ASP A 280 -11.15 -27.90 -9.33
C ASP A 280 -10.78 -28.77 -10.53
N ALA A 281 -10.00 -29.82 -10.29
CA ALA A 281 -9.62 -30.83 -11.28
C ALA A 281 -10.70 -31.92 -11.47
N GLY A 282 -11.96 -31.63 -11.12
CA GLY A 282 -13.11 -32.53 -11.24
C GLY A 282 -13.29 -33.11 -12.64
N LEU A 283 -13.08 -32.28 -13.68
CA LEU A 283 -13.29 -32.63 -15.09
C LEU A 283 -12.06 -33.23 -15.78
N GLY A 284 -10.89 -33.19 -15.13
CA GLY A 284 -9.63 -33.68 -15.68
C GLY A 284 -8.43 -33.09 -14.93
N ALA A 285 -7.25 -33.67 -15.11
CA ALA A 285 -6.02 -33.11 -14.54
C ALA A 285 -5.76 -31.70 -15.10
N ILE A 286 -5.35 -30.77 -14.24
CA ILE A 286 -5.13 -29.36 -14.60
C ILE A 286 -3.68 -28.98 -14.35
N THR A 287 -3.04 -28.36 -15.33
CA THR A 287 -1.73 -27.71 -15.15
C THR A 287 -1.93 -26.21 -14.96
N VAL A 288 -1.37 -25.65 -13.88
CA VAL A 288 -1.23 -24.21 -13.62
C VAL A 288 0.19 -23.80 -13.97
N ASN A 289 0.34 -23.03 -15.05
CA ASN A 289 1.62 -22.54 -15.54
C ASN A 289 1.95 -21.21 -14.86
N LEU A 290 3.08 -21.14 -14.16
CA LEU A 290 3.61 -19.91 -13.59
C LEU A 290 4.26 -19.05 -14.70
N PRO A 291 4.21 -17.71 -14.60
CA PRO A 291 5.00 -16.85 -15.47
C PRO A 291 6.50 -17.05 -15.22
N ALA A 292 7.34 -16.58 -16.15
CA ALA A 292 8.80 -16.63 -15.98
C ALA A 292 9.20 -15.80 -14.75
N ALA A 293 9.99 -16.40 -13.83
CA ALA A 293 10.32 -15.80 -12.53
C ALA A 293 10.90 -14.38 -12.68
N ALA A 294 11.75 -14.18 -13.69
CA ALA A 294 12.37 -12.89 -14.02
C ALA A 294 11.40 -11.76 -14.37
N THR A 295 10.17 -12.07 -14.78
CA THR A 295 9.16 -11.06 -15.10
C THR A 295 8.34 -10.61 -13.89
N VAL A 296 8.42 -11.35 -12.77
CA VAL A 296 7.56 -11.15 -11.60
C VAL A 296 8.32 -11.35 -10.28
N PRO A 297 9.40 -10.58 -10.02
CA PRO A 297 10.09 -10.65 -8.73
C PRO A 297 9.12 -10.35 -7.58
N ASP A 298 9.32 -11.02 -6.43
CA ASP A 298 8.53 -10.92 -5.20
C ASP A 298 7.04 -11.34 -5.34
N ARG A 299 6.64 -11.88 -6.49
CA ARG A 299 5.28 -12.37 -6.72
C ARG A 299 5.03 -13.65 -5.94
N MET A 300 3.93 -13.67 -5.20
CA MET A 300 3.47 -14.84 -4.45
C MET A 300 2.12 -15.35 -4.98
N TYR A 301 1.99 -16.68 -5.07
CA TYR A 301 0.72 -17.36 -5.35
C TYR A 301 0.37 -18.34 -4.23
N TYR A 302 -0.92 -18.42 -3.90
CA TYR A 302 -1.53 -19.53 -3.18
C TYR A 302 -2.31 -20.39 -4.17
N ILE A 303 -1.84 -21.60 -4.46
CA ILE A 303 -2.50 -22.52 -5.39
C ILE A 303 -3.03 -23.69 -4.57
N LYS A 304 -4.35 -23.87 -4.56
CA LYS A 304 -5.01 -24.89 -3.74
C LYS A 304 -5.96 -25.74 -4.57
N LYS A 305 -5.86 -27.06 -4.41
CA LYS A 305 -6.80 -28.03 -4.97
C LYS A 305 -8.08 -28.08 -4.13
N THR A 306 -9.24 -28.04 -4.77
CA THR A 306 -10.54 -28.04 -4.07
C THR A 306 -11.33 -29.33 -4.20
N ASP A 307 -11.07 -30.14 -5.23
CA ASP A 307 -11.74 -31.41 -5.50
C ASP A 307 -10.91 -32.61 -4.99
N ALA A 308 -11.45 -33.83 -5.11
CA ALA A 308 -10.80 -35.07 -4.68
C ALA A 308 -10.41 -36.03 -5.82
N THR A 309 -10.53 -35.63 -7.09
CA THR A 309 -10.42 -36.55 -8.24
C THR A 309 -9.03 -36.52 -8.87
N ASN A 310 -8.80 -35.66 -9.87
CA ASN A 310 -7.58 -35.66 -10.68
C ASN A 310 -6.52 -34.75 -10.07
N SER A 311 -5.25 -34.96 -10.41
CA SER A 311 -4.15 -34.13 -9.89
C SER A 311 -4.13 -32.72 -10.48
N VAL A 312 -3.59 -31.77 -9.71
CA VAL A 312 -3.22 -30.43 -10.19
C VAL A 312 -1.70 -30.35 -10.23
N THR A 313 -1.15 -29.99 -11.40
CA THR A 313 0.28 -29.77 -11.58
C THR A 313 0.55 -28.27 -11.62
N ILE A 314 1.52 -27.79 -10.86
CA ILE A 314 2.05 -26.43 -10.95
C ILE A 314 3.36 -26.52 -11.72
N ASP A 315 3.45 -25.82 -12.84
CA ASP A 315 4.55 -25.91 -13.79
C ASP A 315 5.25 -24.55 -13.93
N ALA A 316 6.57 -24.54 -13.81
CA ALA A 316 7.35 -23.32 -14.00
C ALA A 316 7.54 -23.01 -15.49
N SER A 317 7.89 -21.76 -15.80
CA SER A 317 8.02 -21.37 -17.21
C SER A 317 9.25 -22.02 -17.86
N GLY A 318 9.04 -22.76 -18.93
CA GLY A 318 10.13 -23.35 -19.71
C GLY A 318 10.94 -24.38 -18.92
N GLY A 319 12.20 -24.06 -18.61
CA GLY A 319 13.12 -24.93 -17.87
C GLY A 319 13.42 -24.43 -16.44
N GLU A 320 12.68 -23.44 -15.96
CA GLU A 320 12.79 -22.94 -14.58
C GLU A 320 12.42 -24.03 -13.57
N LEU A 321 12.95 -23.90 -12.34
CA LEU A 321 12.71 -24.85 -11.26
C LEU A 321 11.91 -24.21 -10.13
N ILE A 322 11.11 -25.03 -9.46
CA ILE A 322 10.40 -24.77 -8.21
C ILE A 322 11.05 -25.65 -7.13
N ASP A 323 11.92 -25.07 -6.29
CA ASP A 323 12.74 -25.82 -5.32
C ASP A 323 13.47 -27.04 -5.92
N GLY A 324 14.08 -26.85 -7.09
CA GLY A 324 14.91 -27.88 -7.74
C GLY A 324 14.15 -28.88 -8.62
N THR A 325 12.82 -28.80 -8.72
CA THR A 325 12.02 -29.61 -9.65
C THR A 325 11.34 -28.73 -10.70
N LEU A 326 11.07 -29.27 -11.89
CA LEU A 326 10.34 -28.52 -12.94
C LEU A 326 8.89 -28.23 -12.55
N THR A 327 8.27 -29.18 -11.83
CA THR A 327 6.86 -29.12 -11.44
C THR A 327 6.66 -29.49 -9.98
N GLN A 328 5.52 -29.04 -9.45
CA GLN A 328 4.99 -29.44 -8.15
C GLN A 328 3.57 -29.99 -8.33
N THR A 329 3.20 -31.03 -7.59
CA THR A 329 1.91 -31.71 -7.78
C THR A 329 1.06 -31.69 -6.51
N LEU A 330 -0.22 -31.38 -6.66
CA LEU A 330 -1.27 -31.55 -5.66
C LEU A 330 -2.12 -32.77 -6.06
N THR A 331 -2.15 -33.80 -5.22
CA THR A 331 -2.88 -35.04 -5.49
C THR A 331 -4.16 -35.12 -4.67
N ASN A 332 -4.09 -34.79 -3.38
CA ASN A 332 -5.22 -34.91 -2.47
C ASN A 332 -6.03 -33.61 -2.37
N GLN A 333 -7.30 -33.77 -2.04
CA GLN A 333 -8.19 -32.62 -1.80
C GLN A 333 -7.63 -31.71 -0.71
N PHE A 334 -7.72 -30.40 -0.94
CA PHE A 334 -7.28 -29.34 -0.03
C PHE A 334 -5.76 -29.24 0.17
N GLU A 335 -4.97 -29.98 -0.59
CA GLU A 335 -3.55 -29.70 -0.71
C GLU A 335 -3.32 -28.34 -1.37
N TYR A 336 -2.28 -27.64 -0.93
CA TYR A 336 -1.88 -26.36 -1.49
C TYR A 336 -0.36 -26.20 -1.51
N TYR A 337 0.08 -25.33 -2.40
CA TYR A 337 1.40 -24.71 -2.37
C TYR A 337 1.25 -23.19 -2.28
N ARG A 338 2.05 -22.58 -1.40
CA ARG A 338 2.36 -21.16 -1.42
C ARG A 338 3.76 -21.02 -2.01
N ILE A 339 3.86 -20.32 -3.14
CA ILE A 339 5.09 -20.22 -3.93
C ILE A 339 5.41 -18.73 -4.14
N ILE A 340 6.68 -18.37 -4.06
CA ILE A 340 7.19 -17.01 -4.31
C ILE A 340 8.30 -17.03 -5.36
N SER A 341 8.36 -15.98 -6.19
CA SER A 341 9.48 -15.72 -7.10
C SER A 341 10.49 -14.78 -6.45
N ASP A 342 11.79 -15.05 -6.61
CA ASP A 342 12.87 -14.12 -6.26
C ASP A 342 13.38 -13.31 -7.47
N GLY A 343 12.72 -13.45 -8.63
CA GLY A 343 13.17 -12.86 -9.90
C GLY A 343 14.15 -13.72 -10.69
N SER A 344 14.54 -14.91 -10.20
CA SER A 344 15.38 -15.88 -10.92
C SER A 344 14.79 -17.29 -10.92
N ALA A 345 14.15 -17.70 -9.83
CA ALA A 345 13.53 -19.00 -9.66
C ALA A 345 12.27 -18.91 -8.78
N TRP A 346 11.57 -20.04 -8.64
CA TRP A 346 10.40 -20.19 -7.79
C TRP A 346 10.72 -21.03 -6.55
N TYR A 347 10.17 -20.64 -5.40
CA TYR A 347 10.41 -21.28 -4.10
C TYR A 347 9.09 -21.59 -3.40
N VAL A 348 8.96 -22.80 -2.87
CA VAL A 348 7.85 -23.16 -1.99
C VAL A 348 8.14 -22.61 -0.60
N ILE A 349 7.24 -21.76 -0.13
CA ILE A 349 7.32 -21.14 1.21
C ILE A 349 6.18 -21.61 2.13
N GLY A 350 5.36 -22.55 1.68
CA GLY A 350 4.35 -23.20 2.50
C GLY A 350 3.61 -24.29 1.74
N THR A 351 3.32 -25.39 2.43
CA THR A 351 2.48 -26.48 1.93
C THR A 351 1.86 -27.23 3.10
N ASN A 352 0.75 -27.93 2.86
CA ASN A 352 0.17 -28.92 3.76
C ASN A 352 0.20 -30.33 3.16
N ILE A 353 0.92 -30.52 2.06
CA ILE A 353 1.15 -31.85 1.50
C ILE A 353 1.95 -32.60 2.55
N SER A 354 1.38 -33.69 3.06
CA SER A 354 2.09 -34.58 3.97
C SER A 354 3.26 -35.15 3.20
N SER A 355 4.47 -34.68 3.51
CA SER A 355 5.68 -35.31 3.01
C SER A 355 5.68 -36.75 3.52
N GLY A 356 5.42 -37.71 2.64
CA GLY A 356 5.96 -39.05 2.82
C GLY A 356 7.48 -38.93 2.79
N GLY A 357 8.08 -38.58 3.94
CA GLY A 357 9.51 -38.36 4.12
C GLY A 357 9.99 -36.93 3.86
N GLY A 358 10.46 -36.26 4.91
CA GLY A 358 11.34 -35.09 4.78
C GLY A 358 11.04 -33.90 5.69
N GLY A 359 11.42 -33.99 6.96
CA GLY A 359 11.70 -32.81 7.80
C GLY A 359 10.79 -32.61 9.03
N GLY A 360 11.29 -32.99 10.21
CA GLY A 360 10.86 -32.36 11.47
C GLY A 360 9.86 -33.11 12.36
N GLY A 361 9.94 -34.43 12.46
CA GLY A 361 9.17 -35.22 13.44
C GLY A 361 9.79 -36.59 13.68
N SER A 362 10.98 -36.63 14.30
CA SER A 362 11.77 -37.84 14.54
C SER A 362 11.18 -38.73 15.65
N GLY A 363 9.97 -39.25 15.45
CA GLY A 363 9.40 -40.31 16.28
C GLY A 363 9.20 -41.58 15.46
N PHE A 364 9.42 -42.74 16.07
CA PHE A 364 8.95 -44.00 15.50
C PHE A 364 7.41 -44.00 15.53
N SER A 365 6.81 -44.34 14.41
CA SER A 365 5.36 -44.24 14.19
C SER A 365 4.65 -45.58 14.26
N ASN A 366 5.41 -46.68 14.19
CA ASN A 366 4.89 -48.03 14.22
C ASN A 366 5.70 -48.91 15.19
N VAL A 367 5.06 -49.96 15.73
CA VAL A 367 5.71 -51.00 16.54
C VAL A 367 5.22 -52.40 16.13
N GLN A 368 6.15 -53.34 15.99
CA GLN A 368 5.87 -54.77 15.86
C GLN A 368 6.44 -55.53 17.05
N VAL A 369 5.65 -56.45 17.58
CA VAL A 369 5.99 -57.26 18.75
C VAL A 369 6.14 -58.72 18.33
N PHE A 370 7.27 -59.34 18.71
CA PHE A 370 7.54 -60.75 18.49
C PHE A 370 7.56 -61.50 19.82
N THR A 371 6.64 -62.45 19.98
CA THR A 371 6.56 -63.39 21.12
C THR A 371 6.90 -64.83 20.72
N THR A 372 7.13 -65.06 19.43
CA THR A 372 7.65 -66.31 18.85
C THR A 372 8.72 -65.98 17.81
N ASN A 373 9.55 -66.95 17.44
CA ASN A 373 10.54 -66.78 16.38
C ASN A 373 9.86 -66.31 15.08
N GLY A 374 10.53 -65.43 14.34
CA GLY A 374 10.01 -64.88 13.10
C GLY A 374 11.04 -64.07 12.34
N THR A 375 10.56 -63.29 11.38
CA THR A 375 11.37 -62.39 10.55
C THR A 375 10.71 -61.02 10.54
N PHE A 376 11.50 -59.98 10.75
CA PHE A 376 11.09 -58.60 10.51
C PHE A 376 11.48 -58.20 9.08
N ASN A 377 10.50 -57.83 8.27
CA ASN A 377 10.70 -57.28 6.93
C ASN A 377 10.68 -55.76 7.04
N VAL A 378 11.78 -55.08 6.70
CA VAL A 378 11.87 -53.62 6.78
C VAL A 378 10.91 -53.00 5.74
N PRO A 379 9.92 -52.18 6.16
CA PRO A 379 8.99 -51.56 5.21
C PRO A 379 9.66 -50.60 4.23
N VAL A 380 9.00 -50.33 3.10
CA VAL A 380 9.50 -49.37 2.10
C VAL A 380 9.64 -47.99 2.74
N GLY A 381 10.77 -47.31 2.49
CA GLY A 381 11.07 -45.97 3.03
C GLY A 381 11.66 -45.95 4.45
N VAL A 382 11.70 -47.09 5.16
CA VAL A 382 12.27 -47.17 6.51
C VAL A 382 13.77 -47.39 6.45
N THR A 383 14.53 -46.42 6.98
CA THR A 383 16.00 -46.45 7.01
C THR A 383 16.58 -46.54 8.41
N ASN A 384 15.75 -46.35 9.45
CA ASN A 384 16.16 -46.40 10.84
C ASN A 384 15.10 -47.13 11.66
N ILE A 385 15.53 -48.01 12.57
CA ILE A 385 14.66 -48.68 13.53
C ILE A 385 15.25 -48.63 14.93
N MET A 386 14.39 -48.76 15.93
CA MET A 386 14.80 -49.00 17.31
C MET A 386 14.27 -50.35 17.76
N ILE A 387 15.14 -51.15 18.36
CA ILE A 387 14.83 -52.52 18.75
C ILE A 387 15.02 -52.65 20.26
N GLU A 388 14.11 -53.36 20.89
CA GLU A 388 14.21 -53.78 22.29
C GLU A 388 14.16 -55.31 22.35
N VAL A 389 15.17 -55.94 22.93
CA VAL A 389 15.31 -57.39 23.02
C VAL A 389 15.39 -57.81 24.48
N ILE A 390 14.51 -58.73 24.88
CA ILE A 390 14.43 -59.25 26.24
C ILE A 390 14.65 -60.76 26.21
N GLY A 391 15.62 -61.24 27.00
CA GLY A 391 15.91 -62.67 27.15
C GLY A 391 14.85 -63.40 27.97
N GLY A 392 14.76 -64.72 27.84
CA GLY A 392 13.84 -65.55 28.65
C GLY A 392 14.23 -65.55 30.13
N GLY A 393 13.25 -65.58 31.03
CA GLY A 393 13.49 -65.75 32.46
C GLY A 393 13.98 -67.17 32.78
N GLY A 394 14.81 -67.32 33.82
CA GLY A 394 15.22 -68.64 34.32
C GLY A 394 14.08 -69.34 35.06
N GLY A 395 14.06 -70.67 35.06
CA GLY A 395 13.09 -71.48 35.79
C GLY A 395 13.33 -71.48 37.30
N GLY A 396 12.28 -71.68 38.07
CA GLY A 396 12.36 -71.85 39.53
C GLY A 396 12.98 -73.20 39.92
N ALA A 397 13.61 -73.23 41.09
CA ALA A 397 14.21 -74.44 41.64
C ALA A 397 13.25 -75.19 42.58
N SER A 398 13.57 -76.44 42.93
CA SER A 398 12.87 -77.21 43.96
C SER A 398 13.71 -77.36 45.23
N GLY A 399 13.09 -77.16 46.39
CA GLY A 399 13.73 -77.22 47.71
C GLY A 399 13.87 -78.63 48.30
N SER A 400 14.48 -78.72 49.48
CA SER A 400 14.49 -79.91 50.34
C SER A 400 13.34 -79.84 51.37
N THR A 401 13.22 -80.86 52.23
CA THR A 401 12.34 -80.75 53.42
C THR A 401 12.73 -79.52 54.27
N VAL A 402 11.74 -78.97 55.00
CA VAL A 402 11.86 -77.74 55.82
C VAL A 402 13.17 -77.74 56.62
N PRO A 403 13.99 -76.66 56.58
CA PRO A 403 13.64 -75.27 56.20
C PRO A 403 14.02 -74.81 54.78
N MET A 404 14.72 -75.60 53.96
CA MET A 404 15.29 -75.13 52.69
C MET A 404 14.31 -75.19 51.50
N ARG A 405 13.71 -74.05 51.13
CA ARG A 405 12.84 -73.93 49.93
C ARG A 405 13.64 -73.68 48.65
N GLY A 406 13.09 -74.02 47.49
CA GLY A 406 13.72 -73.72 46.19
C GLY A 406 13.71 -72.21 45.90
N CYS A 407 14.82 -71.68 45.37
CA CYS A 407 14.90 -70.27 44.99
C CYS A 407 14.17 -70.00 43.67
N GLY A 408 13.72 -68.75 43.49
CA GLY A 408 13.19 -68.27 42.22
C GLY A 408 14.26 -68.16 41.13
N GLY A 409 13.84 -68.29 39.87
CA GLY A 409 14.71 -68.07 38.71
C GLY A 409 15.08 -66.59 38.53
N MET A 410 16.18 -66.35 37.81
CA MET A 410 16.67 -65.01 37.51
C MET A 410 15.91 -64.38 36.34
N GLY A 411 15.85 -63.04 36.27
CA GLY A 411 15.28 -62.33 35.13
C GLY A 411 16.17 -62.40 33.87
N GLY A 412 15.56 -62.32 32.70
CA GLY A 412 16.27 -62.16 31.42
C GLY A 412 16.96 -60.80 31.30
N GLY A 413 17.97 -60.69 30.42
CA GLY A 413 18.61 -59.41 30.11
C GLY A 413 17.69 -58.51 29.28
N TYR A 414 17.93 -57.20 29.32
CA TYR A 414 17.26 -56.22 28.46
C TYR A 414 18.30 -55.46 27.64
N GLY A 415 18.02 -55.35 26.34
CA GLY A 415 18.84 -54.64 25.37
C GLY A 415 18.00 -53.69 24.55
N LYS A 416 18.52 -52.49 24.29
CA LYS A 416 17.92 -51.54 23.35
C LYS A 416 19.00 -50.95 22.44
N SER A 417 18.71 -50.87 21.14
CA SER A 417 19.62 -50.32 20.15
C SER A 417 18.88 -49.63 19.01
N TYR A 418 19.47 -48.58 18.48
CA TYR A 418 19.11 -47.98 17.21
C TYR A 418 19.95 -48.59 16.10
N LEU A 419 19.32 -48.96 14.99
CA LEU A 419 19.99 -49.53 13.82
C LEU A 419 19.59 -48.78 12.55
N VAL A 420 20.58 -48.53 11.70
CA VAL A 420 20.34 -48.17 10.31
C VAL A 420 20.03 -49.45 9.54
N VAL A 421 18.95 -49.44 8.76
CA VAL A 421 18.48 -50.59 7.98
C VAL A 421 18.26 -50.23 6.53
N VAL A 422 18.25 -51.24 5.67
CA VAL A 422 17.93 -51.09 4.24
C VAL A 422 16.46 -51.44 4.02
N PRO A 423 15.66 -50.58 3.37
CA PRO A 423 14.28 -50.90 3.00
C PRO A 423 14.18 -52.25 2.27
N GLY A 424 13.24 -53.10 2.68
CA GLY A 424 13.04 -54.45 2.12
C GLY A 424 13.99 -55.53 2.64
N ALA A 425 14.96 -55.20 3.50
CA ALA A 425 15.82 -56.20 4.13
C ALA A 425 15.04 -57.06 5.16
N ASN A 426 15.51 -58.30 5.34
CA ASN A 426 14.92 -59.23 6.30
C ASN A 426 15.87 -59.44 7.49
N HIS A 427 15.35 -59.24 8.69
CA HIS A 427 16.09 -59.50 9.93
C HIS A 427 15.43 -60.64 10.70
N ALA A 428 16.20 -61.67 11.03
CA ALA A 428 15.69 -62.77 11.86
C ALA A 428 15.43 -62.28 13.29
N VAL A 429 14.34 -62.75 13.88
CA VAL A 429 13.96 -62.51 15.27
C VAL A 429 13.88 -63.86 15.98
N VAL A 430 14.71 -64.03 17.00
CA VAL A 430 14.72 -65.22 17.85
C VAL A 430 14.22 -64.84 19.23
N ILE A 431 13.24 -65.58 19.73
CA ILE A 431 12.69 -65.44 21.06
C ILE A 431 13.23 -66.57 21.93
N GLY A 432 13.97 -66.19 22.97
CA GLY A 432 14.51 -67.11 23.95
C GLY A 432 13.38 -67.75 24.76
N ALA A 433 13.35 -69.08 24.82
CA ALA A 433 12.38 -69.80 25.63
C ALA A 433 12.52 -69.46 27.13
N GLY A 434 11.43 -69.56 27.89
CA GLY A 434 11.52 -69.56 29.34
C GLY A 434 12.31 -70.76 29.84
N GLY A 435 13.14 -70.58 30.87
CA GLY A 435 13.83 -71.67 31.51
C GLY A 435 12.81 -72.56 32.22
N THR A 436 12.84 -73.88 31.96
CA THR A 436 11.91 -74.79 32.61
C THR A 436 12.19 -74.87 34.11
N GLY A 437 11.14 -74.98 34.92
CA GLY A 437 11.25 -75.24 36.34
C GLY A 437 11.90 -76.59 36.63
N ALA A 438 12.41 -76.74 37.85
CA ALA A 438 13.05 -77.98 38.27
C ALA A 438 12.06 -79.16 38.26
N PRO A 439 12.47 -80.37 37.81
CA PRO A 439 11.60 -81.55 37.66
C PRO A 439 11.12 -82.20 38.97
N GLY A 440 11.14 -81.48 40.10
CA GLY A 440 10.87 -82.00 41.44
C GLY A 440 12.08 -82.74 42.05
N GLY A 441 12.00 -83.04 43.34
CA GLY A 441 13.10 -83.67 44.10
C GLY A 441 13.95 -82.68 44.92
N PRO A 442 14.74 -83.17 45.89
CA PRO A 442 15.48 -82.32 46.81
C PRO A 442 16.60 -81.57 46.09
N CYS A 443 16.60 -80.24 46.21
CA CYS A 443 17.68 -79.36 45.77
C CYS A 443 17.92 -79.33 44.25
N SER A 444 16.91 -79.58 43.43
CA SER A 444 17.04 -79.53 41.96
C SER A 444 17.04 -78.10 41.44
N LEU A 445 17.89 -77.84 40.44
CA LEU A 445 18.04 -76.52 39.82
C LEU A 445 16.96 -76.27 38.77
N GLY A 446 16.52 -75.02 38.65
CA GLY A 446 15.79 -74.58 37.46
C GLY A 446 16.72 -74.44 36.27
N ASN A 447 16.18 -74.55 35.06
CA ASN A 447 16.95 -74.33 33.83
C ASN A 447 17.10 -72.84 33.51
N THR A 448 18.20 -72.49 32.86
CA THR A 448 18.47 -71.13 32.36
C THR A 448 17.53 -70.80 31.20
N GLY A 449 17.01 -69.56 31.15
CA GLY A 449 16.23 -69.08 30.03
C GLY A 449 17.05 -68.97 28.74
N GLY A 450 16.37 -69.06 27.60
CA GLY A 450 16.96 -68.88 26.28
C GLY A 450 17.34 -67.43 25.98
N THR A 451 18.28 -67.25 25.06
CA THR A 451 18.66 -65.95 24.51
C THR A 451 17.66 -65.50 23.44
N SER A 452 17.21 -64.25 23.54
CA SER A 452 16.49 -63.59 22.44
C SER A 452 17.47 -62.75 21.63
N SER A 453 17.24 -62.63 20.32
CA SER A 453 18.10 -61.85 19.44
C SER A 453 17.38 -61.28 18.22
N PHE A 454 17.93 -60.20 17.68
CA PHE A 454 17.50 -59.56 16.44
C PHE A 454 18.67 -59.41 15.47
N GLY A 455 18.47 -59.85 14.21
CA GLY A 455 19.38 -59.66 13.09
C GLY A 455 20.19 -60.90 12.67
N THR A 456 20.65 -60.88 11.43
CA THR A 456 21.63 -61.82 10.84
C THR A 456 22.65 -61.04 9.99
N PRO A 457 23.90 -60.82 10.46
CA PRO A 457 24.45 -61.16 11.79
C PRO A 457 23.67 -60.53 12.95
N ILE A 458 23.74 -61.14 14.13
CA ILE A 458 23.04 -60.67 15.33
C ILE A 458 23.47 -59.23 15.64
N ALA A 459 22.53 -58.31 15.56
CA ALA A 459 22.75 -56.89 15.83
C ALA A 459 22.47 -56.56 17.31
N LEU A 460 21.54 -57.30 17.93
CA LEU A 460 21.21 -57.16 19.34
C LEU A 460 20.82 -58.51 19.93
N GLN A 461 21.38 -58.87 21.08
CA GLN A 461 20.99 -60.07 21.83
C GLN A 461 20.87 -59.79 23.31
N SER A 462 19.94 -60.49 23.96
CA SER A 462 19.77 -60.50 25.41
C SER A 462 19.66 -61.94 25.88
N THR A 463 20.60 -62.36 26.72
CA THR A 463 20.65 -63.72 27.26
C THR A 463 19.55 -63.95 28.28
N GLY A 464 19.14 -65.20 28.43
CA GLY A 464 18.18 -65.55 29.46
C GLY A 464 18.78 -65.56 30.87
N GLY A 465 17.91 -65.44 31.86
CA GLY A 465 18.29 -65.51 33.27
C GLY A 465 18.67 -66.93 33.68
N GLN A 466 19.67 -67.07 34.55
CA GLN A 466 19.99 -68.39 35.13
C GLN A 466 18.82 -68.94 35.95
N GLY A 467 18.63 -70.25 35.95
CA GLY A 467 17.62 -70.87 36.79
C GLY A 467 17.94 -70.75 38.29
N GLY A 468 16.93 -70.93 39.15
CA GLY A 468 17.09 -70.80 40.60
C GLY A 468 18.00 -71.88 41.20
N ASN A 469 18.55 -71.59 42.39
CA ASN A 469 19.27 -72.58 43.20
C ASN A 469 18.32 -73.41 44.08
N GLY A 470 18.52 -74.72 44.17
CA GLY A 470 17.61 -75.65 44.85
C GLY A 470 17.62 -75.56 46.37
N CYS A 471 18.80 -75.50 47.00
CA CYS A 471 18.95 -75.49 48.48
C CYS A 471 20.06 -74.56 48.96
N GLY A 472 20.26 -73.42 48.30
CA GLY A 472 21.27 -72.46 48.71
C GLY A 472 20.99 -71.08 48.17
N SER A 473 21.74 -70.09 48.66
CA SER A 473 21.64 -68.72 48.19
C SER A 473 22.00 -68.61 46.70
N ASN A 474 21.42 -67.62 46.05
CA ASN A 474 21.69 -67.26 44.68
C ASN A 474 22.96 -66.41 44.52
N TRP A 475 23.80 -66.22 45.55
CA TRP A 475 24.95 -65.28 45.54
C TRP A 475 25.84 -65.33 44.29
N THR A 476 26.05 -66.51 43.70
CA THR A 476 26.89 -66.71 42.50
C THR A 476 26.14 -66.68 41.17
N ARG A 477 24.80 -66.64 41.18
CA ARG A 477 23.95 -66.65 39.98
C ARG A 477 23.50 -65.25 39.60
N ASN A 478 23.44 -64.99 38.30
CA ASN A 478 23.13 -63.67 37.72
C ASN A 478 21.93 -63.74 36.77
N GLY A 479 21.21 -62.63 36.65
CA GLY A 479 20.28 -62.43 35.55
C GLY A 479 20.99 -62.28 34.21
N GLY A 480 20.20 -62.35 33.13
CA GLY A 480 20.72 -62.28 31.77
C GLY A 480 21.42 -60.94 31.48
N THR A 481 22.25 -60.91 30.45
CA THR A 481 23.03 -59.76 29.98
C THR A 481 22.66 -59.41 28.55
N SER A 482 22.99 -58.20 28.08
CA SER A 482 22.69 -57.77 26.70
C SER A 482 23.85 -57.04 26.03
N THR A 483 23.84 -56.98 24.70
CA THR A 483 24.87 -56.32 23.85
C THR A 483 24.43 -54.99 23.23
N GLY A 484 23.28 -54.42 23.64
CA GLY A 484 22.73 -53.19 23.06
C GLY A 484 23.42 -51.89 23.52
N GLN A 485 23.12 -50.78 22.83
CA GLN A 485 23.54 -49.43 23.23
C GLN A 485 23.08 -49.08 24.64
N ILE A 486 21.89 -49.55 25.02
CA ILE A 486 21.47 -49.67 26.41
C ILE A 486 21.41 -51.16 26.73
N ALA A 487 22.17 -51.57 27.74
CA ALA A 487 22.21 -52.95 28.22
C ALA A 487 21.99 -52.99 29.73
N MET A 488 20.94 -53.70 30.15
CA MET A 488 20.62 -53.90 31.56
C MET A 488 20.65 -55.38 31.91
N ARG A 489 21.20 -55.69 33.07
CA ARG A 489 21.19 -57.06 33.59
C ARG A 489 19.83 -57.40 34.16
N GLY A 490 19.39 -58.63 33.95
CA GLY A 490 18.21 -59.17 34.61
C GLY A 490 18.37 -59.18 36.13
N ALA A 491 17.26 -58.99 36.84
CA ALA A 491 17.24 -59.01 38.29
C ALA A 491 17.63 -60.39 38.84
N LYS A 492 18.29 -60.38 40.00
CA LYS A 492 18.61 -61.60 40.74
C LYS A 492 17.36 -62.14 41.43
N GLY A 493 17.11 -63.44 41.34
CA GLY A 493 16.06 -64.14 42.08
C GLY A 493 16.29 -64.09 43.60
N PRO A 494 15.23 -64.12 44.43
CA PRO A 494 15.37 -64.07 45.89
C PRO A 494 16.04 -65.33 46.43
N ASP A 495 16.76 -65.19 47.54
CA ASP A 495 17.40 -66.31 48.25
C ASP A 495 16.37 -67.11 49.06
N ALA A 496 16.55 -68.43 49.11
CA ALA A 496 15.84 -69.30 50.05
C ALA A 496 16.14 -68.87 51.50
N GLN A 497 15.17 -68.27 52.20
CA GLN A 497 15.34 -67.83 53.59
C GLN A 497 15.05 -68.97 54.57
N ASP A 498 16.03 -69.30 55.40
CA ASP A 498 15.86 -70.02 56.67
C ASP A 498 15.32 -69.05 57.74
N ASN A 499 14.00 -68.83 57.82
CA ASN A 499 13.37 -68.53 59.12
C ASN A 499 11.83 -68.51 59.10
N GLY A 500 11.22 -69.62 59.53
CA GLY A 500 10.15 -69.59 60.53
C GLY A 500 8.75 -69.06 60.18
N ARG A 501 8.40 -68.66 58.94
CA ARG A 501 7.00 -68.34 58.59
C ARG A 501 6.55 -69.01 57.29
N HIS A 502 5.45 -69.76 57.39
CA HIS A 502 4.90 -70.61 56.35
C HIS A 502 4.02 -69.80 55.38
N TYR A 503 4.59 -69.38 54.25
CA TYR A 503 3.83 -69.03 53.04
C TYR A 503 4.57 -69.62 51.82
N GLY A 504 3.83 -69.88 50.72
CA GLY A 504 4.26 -70.66 49.55
C GLY A 504 5.59 -70.24 48.89
N GLY A 505 6.07 -71.07 47.96
CA GLY A 505 7.35 -70.87 47.27
C GLY A 505 7.60 -69.43 46.78
N GLN A 506 8.85 -68.97 46.89
CA GLN A 506 9.19 -67.57 46.66
C GLN A 506 8.99 -67.20 45.19
N SER A 507 8.31 -66.08 44.94
CA SER A 507 8.11 -65.50 43.61
C SER A 507 9.44 -65.36 42.88
N GLY A 508 9.51 -65.76 41.60
CA GLY A 508 10.63 -65.36 40.76
C GLY A 508 10.65 -63.84 40.67
N ASN A 509 11.81 -63.21 40.92
CA ASN A 509 11.88 -61.75 40.88
C ASN A 509 11.63 -61.28 39.45
N GLY A 510 10.67 -60.36 39.31
CA GLY A 510 10.47 -59.63 38.08
C GLY A 510 11.64 -58.68 37.85
N SER A 511 12.41 -58.91 36.79
CA SER A 511 12.80 -57.77 35.95
C SER A 511 11.49 -57.19 35.39
N THR A 512 11.39 -55.89 35.15
CA THR A 512 10.25 -55.29 34.41
C THR A 512 10.03 -56.01 33.07
N TYR A 513 11.02 -56.79 32.60
CA TYR A 513 11.00 -57.57 31.38
C TYR A 513 11.60 -58.98 31.59
N GLY A 514 10.85 -60.05 31.25
CA GLY A 514 11.31 -61.45 31.32
C GLY A 514 11.34 -62.05 32.74
N GLN A 515 10.16 -62.28 33.33
CA GLN A 515 10.02 -62.75 34.71
C GLN A 515 10.59 -64.16 34.93
N GLY A 516 11.35 -64.35 36.01
CA GLY A 516 11.82 -65.67 36.43
C GLY A 516 10.69 -66.54 37.01
N GLY A 517 10.85 -67.85 36.92
CA GLY A 517 9.90 -68.82 37.50
C GLY A 517 9.96 -68.84 39.03
N ALA A 518 8.82 -69.08 39.68
CA ALA A 518 8.75 -69.25 41.14
C ALA A 518 9.28 -70.63 41.57
N GLY A 519 10.00 -70.68 42.69
CA GLY A 519 10.45 -71.94 43.30
C GLY A 519 9.33 -72.62 44.11
N ASP A 520 9.51 -73.89 44.50
CA ASP A 520 8.54 -74.63 45.34
C ASP A 520 9.23 -75.55 46.39
N THR A 521 8.47 -76.01 47.39
CA THR A 521 8.89 -77.02 48.38
C THR A 521 8.63 -78.42 47.85
N GLN A 522 9.70 -79.15 47.49
CA GLN A 522 9.71 -80.54 47.03
C GLN A 522 8.94 -80.87 45.73
N PHE A 523 8.03 -80.01 45.26
CA PHE A 523 7.34 -80.12 43.97
C PHE A 523 8.05 -79.34 42.86
N PHE A 524 7.52 -79.40 41.64
CA PHE A 524 8.09 -78.78 40.45
C PHE A 524 8.27 -77.26 40.61
N GLY A 525 9.43 -76.73 40.21
CA GLY A 525 9.57 -75.29 40.03
C GLY A 525 8.67 -74.81 38.89
N ARG A 526 8.30 -73.53 38.86
CA ARG A 526 7.58 -72.95 37.71
C ARG A 526 8.58 -72.52 36.63
N ASP A 527 8.13 -72.58 35.39
CA ASP A 527 8.90 -72.08 34.25
C ASP A 527 9.05 -70.55 34.32
N GLY A 528 10.16 -70.05 33.79
CA GLY A 528 10.33 -68.61 33.52
C GLY A 528 9.50 -68.17 32.31
N ALA A 529 9.29 -66.86 32.18
CA ALA A 529 8.65 -66.29 30.99
C ALA A 529 9.58 -66.39 29.77
N ALA A 530 9.00 -66.59 28.58
CA ALA A 530 9.73 -66.42 27.34
C ALA A 530 10.18 -64.96 27.15
N GLY A 531 11.19 -64.76 26.32
CA GLY A 531 11.63 -63.44 25.90
C GLY A 531 10.62 -62.73 25.00
N ILE A 532 10.96 -61.52 24.59
CA ILE A 532 10.14 -60.71 23.68
C ILE A 532 11.03 -59.73 22.91
N VAL A 533 10.65 -59.40 21.68
CA VAL A 533 11.35 -58.40 20.87
C VAL A 533 10.35 -57.36 20.35
N TYR A 534 10.68 -56.08 20.53
CA TYR A 534 9.96 -54.96 19.95
C TYR A 534 10.80 -54.33 18.84
N VAL A 535 10.17 -54.00 17.73
CA VAL A 535 10.80 -53.26 16.62
C VAL A 535 9.94 -52.03 16.35
N HIS A 536 10.54 -50.85 16.45
CA HIS A 536 9.89 -49.56 16.23
C HIS A 536 10.48 -48.90 14.97
N TRP A 537 9.64 -48.34 14.10
CA TRP A 537 10.08 -47.68 12.86
C TRP A 537 9.22 -46.48 12.45
#